data_AF-A0A5C6B575-F1
#
_entry.id   AF-A0A5C6B575-F1
#
_cell.length_a   1.000
_cell.length_b   1.000
_cell.length_c   1.000
_cell.angle_alpha   90.00
_cell.angle_beta   90.00
_cell.angle_gamma   90.00
#
_symmetry.space_group_name_H-M   'P 1'
#
loop_
_entity.id
_entity.type
_entity.pdbx_description
1 polymer ?
#
loop_
_entity_poly.entity_id
_entity_poly.type
_entity_poly.pdbx_seq_one_letter_code
_entity_poly.pdbx_strand_id
1 'polypeptide(L)'
;METNERVVNSTRCDEIGLSYPQTAKAERKKYMTQCKNVFEAILRYGHDEDFVPNPDDQFEPTDAPAGSPEKIEVLRKRVELGQPLWHNTDRVDYSGLTGAIRPRE
;
A
#
# COMPACT_ATOMS: atom_id res chain seq x y z
N MET A 1 32.78 56.13 27.54
CA MET A 1 32.80 55.68 26.13
C MET A 1 32.37 54.23 26.17
N GLU A 2 31.07 53.88 26.28
CA GLU A 2 29.98 54.14 25.30
C GLU A 2 30.43 53.66 23.90
N THR A 3 29.81 52.70 23.21
CA THR A 3 28.41 52.26 23.02
C THR A 3 28.43 50.81 22.47
N ASN A 4 27.59 49.86 22.89
CA ASN A 4 26.22 49.59 22.43
C ASN A 4 26.09 49.23 20.93
N GLU A 5 25.94 47.94 20.61
CA GLU A 5 25.15 47.49 19.46
C GLU A 5 24.24 46.34 19.88
N ARG A 6 22.93 46.56 19.67
CA ARG A 6 21.84 45.61 19.87
C ARG A 6 21.62 44.86 18.55
N VAL A 7 21.39 43.54 18.60
CA VAL A 7 20.48 42.86 17.66
C VAL A 7 19.59 41.89 18.45
N VAL A 8 18.41 42.40 18.76
CA VAL A 8 17.05 41.83 18.87
C VAL A 8 16.83 40.33 19.16
N ASN A 9 16.02 40.10 20.19
CA ASN A 9 15.38 38.85 20.62
C ASN A 9 14.54 38.14 19.54
N SER A 10 14.52 36.80 19.55
CA SER A 10 13.37 35.99 19.10
C SER A 10 13.11 34.84 20.08
N THR A 11 12.18 35.12 20.99
CA THR A 11 11.34 34.20 21.79
C THR A 11 10.94 32.94 21.01
N ARG A 12 10.73 31.73 21.55
CA ARG A 12 10.45 31.25 22.91
C ARG A 12 10.09 29.77 22.74
N CYS A 13 10.83 28.84 23.33
CA CYS A 13 10.44 27.42 23.43
C CYS A 13 11.18 26.76 24.61
N ASP A 14 11.04 27.31 25.80
CA ASP A 14 11.30 26.59 27.04
C ASP A 14 9.96 26.23 27.68
N GLU A 15 9.98 25.23 28.56
CA GLU A 15 8.94 24.87 29.53
C GLU A 15 7.99 23.70 29.17
N ILE A 16 8.55 22.49 29.05
CA ILE A 16 8.13 21.35 29.88
C ILE A 16 9.27 20.32 29.93
N GLY A 17 9.97 20.25 31.06
CA GLY A 17 11.11 19.37 31.30
C GLY A 17 10.75 17.88 31.40
N LEU A 18 10.26 17.29 30.31
CA LEU A 18 10.14 15.83 30.17
C LEU A 18 11.35 15.32 29.38
N SER A 19 12.30 14.71 30.08
CA SER A 19 13.46 14.07 29.47
C SER A 19 13.01 12.92 28.57
N TYR A 20 13.14 13.09 27.26
CA TYR A 20 12.94 12.01 26.31
C TYR A 20 14.01 10.94 26.53
N PRO A 21 13.65 9.66 26.78
CA PRO A 21 14.62 8.58 26.73
C PRO A 21 15.19 8.46 25.32
N GLN A 22 16.52 8.40 25.22
CA GLN A 22 17.31 8.45 23.97
C GLN A 22 17.15 7.22 23.07
N THR A 23 16.20 6.31 23.33
CA THR A 23 15.99 5.07 22.57
C THR A 23 14.84 5.12 21.54
N ALA A 24 14.20 6.28 21.32
CA ALA A 24 12.97 6.36 20.53
C ALA A 24 13.07 7.13 19.18
N LYS A 25 14.18 6.98 18.43
CA LYS A 25 14.27 7.52 17.05
C LYS A 25 14.02 6.48 15.96
N ALA A 26 14.40 5.22 16.17
CA ALA A 26 14.20 4.14 15.19
C ALA A 26 12.73 3.69 15.09
N GLU A 27 11.97 3.78 16.18
CA GLU A 27 10.62 3.19 16.24
C GLU A 27 9.49 4.13 15.81
N ARG A 28 9.71 5.45 15.82
CA ARG A 28 8.68 6.44 15.46
C ARG A 28 8.35 6.47 13.95
N LYS A 29 9.21 5.91 13.11
CA LYS A 29 9.04 5.86 11.64
C LYS A 29 8.46 4.53 11.14
N LYS A 30 8.01 3.64 12.04
CA LYS A 30 7.42 2.34 11.68
C LYS A 30 5.91 2.40 11.40
N TYR A 31 5.25 3.50 11.79
CA TYR A 31 3.78 3.61 11.83
C TYR A 31 3.22 4.86 11.14
N MET A 32 3.78 5.26 10.00
CA MET A 32 3.05 6.11 9.04
C MET A 32 2.43 5.18 7.99
N THR A 33 1.17 4.83 8.23
CA THR A 33 0.25 4.01 7.43
C THR A 33 0.79 3.64 6.04
N GLN A 34 1.32 2.42 5.89
CA GLN A 34 1.63 1.85 4.58
C GLN A 34 0.37 1.97 3.71
N CYS A 35 0.55 2.38 2.45
CA CYS A 35 -0.55 2.47 1.48
C CYS A 35 -1.29 1.13 1.43
N LYS A 36 -2.64 1.18 1.44
CA LYS A 36 -3.47 -0.03 1.47
C LYS A 36 -3.27 -0.86 0.21
N ASN A 37 -3.18 -0.20 -0.95
CA ASN A 37 -3.00 -0.86 -2.23
C ASN A 37 -2.04 -0.08 -3.15
N VAL A 38 -1.76 -0.66 -4.30
CA VAL A 38 -0.85 -0.09 -5.30
C VAL A 38 -1.31 1.29 -5.81
N PHE A 39 -2.62 1.53 -5.91
CA PHE A 39 -3.13 2.84 -6.35
C PHE A 39 -2.85 3.92 -5.32
N GLU A 40 -3.00 3.63 -4.02
CA GLU A 40 -2.61 4.56 -2.97
C GLU A 40 -1.09 4.81 -2.97
N ALA A 41 -0.27 3.81 -3.28
CA ALA A 41 1.18 3.98 -3.43
C ALA A 41 1.52 4.92 -4.60
N ILE A 42 0.93 4.69 -5.77
CA ILE A 42 1.11 5.55 -6.95
C ILE A 42 0.62 6.97 -6.67
N LEU A 43 -0.57 7.12 -6.07
CA LEU A 43 -1.13 8.44 -5.75
C LEU A 43 -0.27 9.21 -4.73
N ARG A 44 0.37 8.51 -3.80
CA ARG A 44 1.17 9.14 -2.74
C ARG A 44 2.61 9.40 -3.15
N TYR A 45 3.23 8.47 -3.87
CA TYR A 45 4.67 8.48 -4.16
C TYR A 45 4.99 8.71 -5.64
N GLY A 46 4.00 8.61 -6.53
CA GLY A 46 4.17 8.75 -7.98
C GLY A 46 4.64 7.46 -8.68
N HIS A 47 4.92 6.39 -7.92
CA HIS A 47 5.37 5.10 -8.40
C HIS A 47 4.96 3.98 -7.43
N ASP A 48 5.09 2.72 -7.86
CA ASP A 48 4.78 1.52 -7.08
C ASP A 48 5.99 0.60 -6.82
N GLU A 49 7.20 0.98 -7.21
CA GLU A 49 8.39 0.10 -7.15
C GLU A 49 8.65 -0.51 -5.76
N ASP A 50 8.33 0.22 -4.69
CA ASP A 50 8.50 -0.24 -3.30
C ASP A 50 7.21 -0.83 -2.69
N PHE A 51 6.10 -0.88 -3.44
CA PHE A 51 4.85 -1.46 -2.97
C PHE A 51 4.93 -2.98 -3.03
N VAL A 52 4.82 -3.61 -1.85
CA VAL A 52 4.76 -5.06 -1.73
C VAL A 52 3.35 -5.44 -1.28
N PRO A 53 2.57 -6.17 -2.10
CA PRO A 53 1.26 -6.64 -1.69
C PRO A 53 1.37 -7.64 -0.53
N ASN A 54 0.36 -7.66 0.34
CA ASN A 54 0.34 -8.54 1.51
C ASN A 54 -0.88 -9.48 1.45
N PRO A 55 -0.69 -10.80 1.39
CA PRO A 55 -1.80 -11.73 1.54
C PRO A 55 -2.33 -11.67 2.98
N ASP A 56 -3.64 -11.70 3.14
CA ASP A 56 -4.32 -11.85 4.43
C ASP A 56 -5.07 -13.19 4.49
N ASP A 57 -5.80 -13.42 5.57
CA ASP A 57 -6.57 -14.66 5.79
C ASP A 57 -7.74 -14.83 4.79
N GLN A 58 -8.04 -13.84 3.95
CA GLN A 58 -9.09 -13.89 2.93
C GLN A 58 -8.52 -14.08 1.51
N PHE A 59 -7.20 -14.27 1.39
CA PHE A 59 -6.53 -14.46 0.11
C PHE A 59 -6.71 -15.89 -0.41
N GLU A 60 -7.90 -16.17 -0.94
CA GLU A 60 -8.28 -17.48 -1.44
C GLU A 60 -8.08 -17.61 -2.96
N PRO A 61 -7.77 -18.82 -3.48
CA PRO A 61 -7.72 -19.07 -4.90
C PRO A 61 -9.09 -18.96 -5.58
N THR A 62 -9.08 -18.74 -6.89
CA THR A 62 -10.29 -18.78 -7.71
C THR A 62 -10.15 -19.74 -8.90
N ASP A 63 -11.18 -20.55 -9.07
CA ASP A 63 -11.36 -21.46 -10.21
C ASP A 63 -12.14 -20.80 -11.38
N ALA A 64 -12.39 -19.49 -11.30
CA ALA A 64 -13.08 -18.77 -12.37
C ALA A 64 -12.27 -18.84 -13.69
N PRO A 65 -12.92 -19.04 -14.85
CA PRO A 65 -12.25 -19.11 -16.14
C PRO A 65 -11.44 -17.85 -16.48
N ALA A 66 -10.34 -18.01 -17.21
CA ALA A 66 -9.56 -16.88 -17.68
C ALA A 66 -10.42 -15.93 -18.55
N GLY A 67 -10.38 -14.64 -18.23
CA GLY A 67 -11.15 -13.60 -18.92
C GLY A 67 -12.65 -13.55 -18.58
N SER A 68 -13.14 -14.43 -17.70
CA SER A 68 -14.54 -14.36 -17.28
C SER A 68 -14.80 -13.13 -16.41
N PRO A 69 -16.02 -12.58 -16.40
CA PRO A 69 -16.38 -11.47 -15.51
C PRO A 69 -16.13 -11.79 -14.04
N GLU A 70 -16.36 -13.03 -13.62
CA GLU A 70 -16.14 -13.50 -12.24
C GLU A 70 -14.65 -13.47 -11.88
N LYS A 71 -13.77 -13.91 -12.79
CA LYS A 71 -12.31 -13.84 -12.57
C LYS A 71 -11.86 -12.39 -12.43
N ILE A 72 -12.34 -11.50 -13.30
CA ILE A 72 -12.02 -10.07 -13.26
C ILE A 72 -12.47 -9.45 -11.93
N GLU A 73 -13.67 -9.80 -11.45
CA GLU A 73 -14.19 -9.36 -10.15
C GLU A 73 -13.27 -9.75 -8.98
N VAL A 74 -12.83 -11.01 -8.94
CA VAL A 74 -11.91 -11.49 -7.90
C VAL A 74 -10.58 -10.74 -7.95
N LEU A 75 -9.99 -10.59 -9.14
CA LEU A 75 -8.70 -9.92 -9.30
C LEU A 75 -8.77 -8.44 -8.89
N ARG A 76 -9.85 -7.75 -9.24
CA ARG A 76 -10.05 -6.35 -8.80
C ARG A 76 -10.14 -6.25 -7.28
N LYS A 77 -10.94 -7.10 -6.62
CA LYS A 77 -11.05 -7.11 -5.16
C LYS A 77 -9.69 -7.31 -4.49
N ARG A 78 -8.86 -8.22 -5.01
CA ARG A 78 -7.50 -8.44 -4.49
C ARG A 78 -6.67 -7.16 -4.55
N VAL A 79 -6.70 -6.44 -5.66
CA VAL A 79 -5.99 -5.15 -5.79
C VAL A 79 -6.52 -4.13 -4.79
N GLU A 80 -7.84 -4.00 -4.63
CA GLU A 80 -8.45 -3.05 -3.68
C GLU A 80 -8.07 -3.32 -2.22
N LEU A 81 -7.84 -4.60 -1.87
CA LEU A 81 -7.42 -5.07 -0.56
C LEU A 81 -5.90 -4.99 -0.35
N GLY A 82 -5.11 -4.76 -1.40
CA GLY A 82 -3.64 -4.78 -1.33
C GLY A 82 -3.05 -6.19 -1.33
N GLN A 83 -3.83 -7.19 -1.72
CA GLN A 83 -3.38 -8.58 -1.85
C GLN A 83 -2.61 -8.79 -3.16
N PRO A 84 -1.83 -9.89 -3.27
CA PRO A 84 -1.24 -10.29 -4.53
C PRO A 84 -2.32 -10.51 -5.60
N LEU A 85 -2.00 -10.16 -6.86
CA LEU A 85 -2.96 -10.33 -7.95
C LEU A 85 -3.29 -11.81 -8.20
N TRP A 86 -2.27 -12.67 -8.19
CA TRP A 86 -2.39 -14.09 -8.51
C TRP A 86 -2.16 -14.96 -7.28
N HIS A 87 -3.03 -15.97 -7.10
CA HIS A 87 -2.78 -17.05 -6.15
C HIS A 87 -2.08 -18.21 -6.87
N ASN A 88 -1.14 -18.89 -6.19
CA ASN A 88 -0.38 -20.01 -6.80
C ASN A 88 -1.25 -21.20 -7.22
N THR A 89 -2.46 -21.28 -6.68
CA THR A 89 -3.46 -22.33 -6.99
C THR A 89 -4.70 -21.78 -7.68
N ASP A 90 -4.63 -20.57 -8.25
CA ASP A 90 -5.64 -20.11 -9.19
C ASP A 90 -5.70 -21.06 -10.40
N ARG A 91 -6.88 -21.19 -11.02
CA ARG A 91 -7.01 -21.91 -12.30
C ARG A 91 -6.04 -21.33 -13.35
N VAL A 92 -5.28 -22.21 -13.98
CA VAL A 92 -4.27 -21.90 -15.02
C VAL A 92 -4.64 -22.40 -16.42
N ASP A 93 -5.63 -23.28 -16.53
CA ASP A 93 -5.99 -23.92 -17.79
C ASP A 93 -7.50 -23.82 -18.11
N TYR A 94 -7.87 -24.34 -19.28
CA TYR A 94 -9.27 -24.44 -19.72
C TYR A 94 -9.86 -25.83 -19.49
N SER A 95 -9.21 -26.69 -18.71
CA SER A 95 -9.65 -28.06 -18.47
C SER A 95 -11.03 -28.08 -17.84
N GLY A 96 -11.91 -28.92 -18.37
CA GLY A 96 -13.29 -29.06 -17.91
C GLY A 96 -14.23 -27.89 -18.24
N LEU A 97 -13.78 -26.87 -18.99
CA LEU A 97 -14.65 -25.76 -19.39
C LEU A 97 -15.33 -26.05 -20.72
N THR A 98 -16.64 -25.81 -20.74
CA THR A 98 -17.46 -25.83 -21.96
C THR A 98 -17.84 -24.40 -22.32
N GLY A 99 -17.31 -23.89 -23.43
CA GLY A 99 -17.65 -22.57 -23.96
C GLY A 99 -18.53 -22.67 -25.20
N ALA A 100 -19.47 -21.73 -25.36
CA ALA A 100 -20.22 -21.60 -26.60
C ALA A 100 -19.31 -20.99 -27.68
N ILE A 101 -18.97 -21.77 -28.71
CA ILE A 101 -18.27 -21.26 -29.89
C ILE A 101 -19.32 -20.56 -30.76
N ARG A 102 -19.19 -19.25 -30.95
CA ARG A 102 -19.94 -18.52 -31.98
C ARG A 102 -19.05 -18.40 -33.21
N PRO A 103 -19.32 -19.14 -34.30
CA PRO A 103 -18.63 -18.93 -35.57
C PRO A 103 -18.74 -17.46 -35.97
N ARG A 104 -17.65 -16.88 -36.47
CA ARG A 104 -17.74 -15.59 -37.16
C ARG A 104 -18.41 -15.86 -38.51
N GLU A 105 -19.41 -15.05 -38.86
CA GLU A 105 -19.97 -14.98 -40.22
C GLU A 105 -18.92 -14.45 -41.21
#